data_AF-A0A2V7PYR5-F1
#
_entry.id   AF-A0A2V7PYR5-F1
#
_cell.length_a   1.000
_cell.length_b   1.000
_cell.length_c   1.000
_cell.angle_alpha   90.00
_cell.angle_beta   90.00
_cell.angle_gamma   90.00
#
_symmetry.space_group_name_H-M   'P 1'
#
loop_
_entity.id
_entity.type
_entity.pdbx_description
1 polymer ?
#
loop_
_entity_poly.entity_id
_entity_poly.type
_entity_poly.pdbx_seq_one_letter_code
_entity_poly.pdbx_strand_id
1 'polypeptide(L)'
;MLGAVALVVGVLAAAVTGLSDRSRAPAAAPAEGQAQLAALSQELDLARSRLATAGGRLERMNQIARYSSLYGLPADLAGTIYDIAREEGIHPSLGFQLVKVESGFRPVKSVRGAIGYTQLRLATARSYDPKVTEADLYDRRTNLRFGFRFLHDLLGRFDQDLQMALVAYNRGPSRVVDLLSKGEDPANGYAEAVLRKRVGAVNRGS
;
A
#
# COMPACT_ATOMS: atom_id res chain seq x y z
N MET A 1 24.42 12.39 48.60
CA MET A 1 25.59 11.53 48.29
C MET A 1 25.55 11.23 46.80
N LEU A 2 26.37 11.92 46.01
CA LEU A 2 26.71 11.53 44.63
C LEU A 2 27.55 10.24 44.73
N GLY A 3 27.47 9.21 43.89
CA GLY A 3 27.11 9.10 42.48
C GLY A 3 28.35 8.64 41.71
N ALA A 4 28.46 7.34 41.38
CA ALA A 4 29.33 6.80 40.31
C ALA A 4 29.20 5.27 40.21
N VAL A 5 28.62 4.77 39.13
CA VAL A 5 28.75 3.39 38.66
C VAL A 5 29.78 3.41 37.53
N ALA A 6 30.95 2.83 37.76
CA ALA A 6 31.96 2.61 36.75
C ALA A 6 31.83 1.18 36.21
N LEU A 7 31.51 1.01 34.93
CA LEU A 7 31.69 -0.27 34.24
C LEU A 7 32.87 -0.16 33.26
N VAL A 8 33.79 -1.08 33.46
CA VAL A 8 35.16 -1.17 32.95
C VAL A 8 35.22 -1.36 31.43
N VAL A 9 35.95 -0.49 30.74
CA VAL A 9 36.54 -0.78 29.42
C VAL A 9 37.95 -1.30 29.68
N GLY A 10 38.22 -2.54 29.28
CA GLY A 10 39.54 -3.16 29.42
C GLY A 10 39.84 -4.11 28.28
N VAL A 11 40.56 -3.61 27.27
CA VAL A 11 41.42 -4.46 26.44
C VAL A 11 42.84 -3.92 26.60
N LEU A 12 43.61 -4.64 27.41
CA LEU A 12 45.03 -4.38 27.67
C LEU A 12 45.85 -4.55 26.39
N ALA A 13 46.54 -3.48 25.98
CA ALA A 13 47.70 -3.58 25.11
C ALA A 13 48.92 -3.92 25.99
N ALA A 14 49.38 -5.17 25.93
CA ALA A 14 50.55 -5.62 26.65
C ALA A 14 51.78 -5.71 25.74
N ALA A 15 52.92 -5.35 26.33
CA ALA A 15 54.31 -5.68 25.99
C ALA A 15 55.06 -4.78 24.99
N VAL A 16 55.69 -3.72 25.53
CA VAL A 16 56.97 -3.21 25.04
C VAL A 16 58.01 -3.41 26.14
N THR A 17 58.70 -4.55 26.09
CA THR A 17 60.10 -4.74 26.52
C THR A 17 60.53 -6.12 26.03
N GLY A 18 61.28 -6.15 24.93
CA GLY A 18 61.84 -7.37 24.37
C GLY A 18 63.17 -7.73 25.00
N LEU A 19 63.44 -9.04 25.09
CA LEU A 19 64.69 -9.71 24.71
C LEU A 19 64.58 -11.17 25.14
N SER A 20 64.47 -12.05 24.13
CA SER A 20 65.04 -13.41 24.04
C SER A 20 64.17 -14.26 23.13
N ASP A 21 64.60 -14.33 21.88
CA ASP A 21 64.44 -15.43 20.93
C ASP A 21 63.16 -16.29 21.01
N ARG A 22 62.15 -15.89 20.22
CA ARG A 22 61.12 -16.80 19.71
C ARG A 22 60.92 -16.54 18.22
N SER A 23 61.64 -17.31 17.43
CA SER A 23 61.31 -17.60 16.04
C SER A 23 59.95 -18.31 15.95
N ARG A 24 58.84 -17.56 16.09
CA ARG A 24 57.50 -17.97 15.64
C ARG A 24 56.63 -16.72 15.49
N ALA A 25 56.31 -16.39 14.25
CA ALA A 25 55.48 -15.24 13.88
C ALA A 25 54.14 -15.23 14.65
N PRO A 26 53.75 -14.12 15.30
CA PRO A 26 52.37 -13.92 15.73
C PRO A 26 51.65 -13.13 14.63
N ALA A 27 51.11 -13.81 13.62
CA ALA A 27 50.36 -13.17 12.54
C ALA A 27 49.02 -13.86 12.25
N ALA A 28 48.29 -14.25 13.29
CA ALA A 28 46.95 -14.85 13.15
C ALA A 28 45.82 -14.05 13.83
N ALA A 29 46.13 -13.14 14.76
CA ALA A 29 45.13 -12.42 15.56
C ALA A 29 44.26 -11.35 14.84
N PRO A 30 44.64 -10.73 13.70
CA PRO A 30 43.78 -9.72 13.05
C PRO A 30 42.57 -10.31 12.32
N ALA A 31 42.70 -11.52 11.77
CA ALA A 31 41.69 -12.11 10.90
C ALA A 31 40.47 -12.65 11.66
N GLU A 32 40.68 -13.23 12.85
CA GLU A 32 39.58 -13.75 13.68
C GLU A 32 38.70 -12.63 14.24
N GLY A 33 39.29 -11.53 14.71
CA GLY A 33 38.54 -10.36 15.16
C GLY A 33 37.75 -9.69 14.03
N GLN A 34 38.33 -9.59 12.83
CA GLN A 34 37.64 -9.09 11.64
C GLN A 34 36.50 -10.01 11.20
N ALA A 35 36.69 -11.34 11.25
CA ALA A 35 35.65 -12.31 10.95
C ALA A 35 34.49 -12.27 11.95
N GLN A 36 34.79 -12.12 13.25
CA GLN A 36 33.78 -12.01 14.30
C GLN A 36 32.95 -10.72 14.15
N LEU A 37 33.60 -9.59 13.87
CA LEU A 37 32.92 -8.32 13.60
C LEU A 37 32.05 -8.39 12.33
N ALA A 38 32.53 -9.04 11.28
CA ALA A 38 31.75 -9.27 10.05
C ALA A 38 30.50 -10.10 10.33
N ALA A 39 30.61 -11.20 11.08
CA ALA A 39 29.49 -12.05 11.46
C ALA A 39 28.43 -11.28 12.29
N LEU A 40 28.86 -10.48 13.27
CA LEU A 40 27.96 -9.63 14.07
C LEU A 40 27.24 -8.59 13.21
N SER A 41 27.95 -7.96 12.26
CA SER A 41 27.34 -6.98 11.35
C SER A 41 26.27 -7.61 10.47
N GLN A 42 26.55 -8.81 9.94
CA GLN A 42 25.59 -9.57 9.14
C GLN A 42 24.36 -9.98 9.95
N GLU A 43 24.54 -10.40 11.20
CA GLU A 43 23.42 -10.74 12.10
C GLU A 43 22.54 -9.52 12.39
N LEU A 44 23.15 -8.36 12.65
CA LEU A 44 22.43 -7.10 12.87
C LEU A 44 21.59 -6.69 11.66
N ASP A 45 22.14 -6.83 10.45
CA ASP A 45 21.42 -6.50 9.21
C ASP A 45 20.24 -7.44 8.96
N LEU A 46 20.40 -8.73 9.26
CA LEU A 46 19.29 -9.69 9.23
C LEU A 46 18.21 -9.35 10.26
N ALA A 47 18.60 -9.00 11.48
CA ALA A 47 17.67 -8.59 12.54
C ALA A 47 16.88 -7.33 12.14
N ARG A 48 17.57 -6.32 11.57
CA ARG A 48 16.95 -5.10 11.02
C ARG A 48 15.95 -5.42 9.91
N SER A 49 16.32 -6.30 8.97
CA SER A 49 15.43 -6.73 7.88
C SER A 49 14.16 -7.43 8.40
N ARG A 50 14.31 -8.33 9.38
CA ARG A 50 13.17 -8.99 10.05
C ARG A 50 12.25 -7.99 10.75
N LEU A 51 12.82 -7.02 11.47
CA LEU A 51 12.05 -5.98 12.16
C LEU A 51 11.31 -5.09 11.16
N ALA A 52 11.96 -4.66 10.07
CA ALA A 52 11.33 -3.88 9.01
C ALA A 52 10.15 -4.63 8.38
N THR A 53 10.32 -5.93 8.12
CA THR A 53 9.25 -6.80 7.59
C THR A 53 8.10 -6.95 8.58
N ALA A 54 8.40 -7.16 9.86
CA ALA A 54 7.40 -7.25 10.92
C ALA A 54 6.62 -5.93 11.08
N GLY A 55 7.32 -4.80 11.08
CA GLY A 55 6.71 -3.47 11.14
C GLY A 55 5.77 -3.21 9.97
N GLY A 56 6.19 -3.52 8.74
CA GLY A 56 5.34 -3.39 7.55
C GLY A 56 4.09 -4.28 7.60
N ARG A 57 4.21 -5.50 8.14
CA ARG A 57 3.08 -6.41 8.33
C ARG A 57 2.09 -5.88 9.35
N LEU A 58 2.57 -5.40 10.49
CA LEU A 58 1.74 -4.83 11.55
C LEU A 58 1.00 -3.58 11.05
N GLU A 59 1.69 -2.69 10.34
CA GLU A 59 1.07 -1.49 9.76
C GLU A 59 -0.04 -1.88 8.78
N ARG A 60 0.22 -2.83 7.88
CA ARG A 60 -0.82 -3.37 6.98
C ARG A 60 -2.01 -3.91 7.76
N MET A 61 -1.79 -4.73 8.79
CA MET A 61 -2.88 -5.30 9.60
C MET A 61 -3.70 -4.22 10.31
N ASN A 62 -3.04 -3.20 10.88
CA ASN A 62 -3.69 -2.07 11.53
C ASN A 62 -4.56 -1.29 10.55
N GLN A 63 -4.08 -1.02 9.35
CA GLN A 63 -4.87 -0.34 8.31
C GLN A 63 -6.07 -1.17 7.86
N ILE A 64 -5.90 -2.48 7.67
CA ILE A 64 -7.00 -3.38 7.30
C ILE A 64 -8.06 -3.41 8.40
N ALA A 65 -7.66 -3.57 9.67
CA ALA A 65 -8.58 -3.56 10.81
C ALA A 65 -9.34 -2.23 10.90
N ARG A 66 -8.65 -1.10 10.69
CA ARG A 66 -9.26 0.23 10.65
C ARG A 66 -10.32 0.34 9.54
N TYR A 67 -10.00 -0.05 8.31
CA TYR A 67 -10.95 0.03 7.20
C TYR A 67 -12.11 -0.96 7.35
N SER A 68 -11.84 -2.17 7.84
CA SER A 68 -12.85 -3.17 8.18
C SER A 68 -13.85 -2.61 9.20
N SER A 69 -13.36 -2.03 10.30
CA SER A 69 -14.21 -1.39 11.32
C SER A 69 -14.96 -0.18 10.75
N LEU A 70 -14.27 0.72 10.04
CA LEU A 70 -14.87 1.93 9.48
C LEU A 70 -16.06 1.57 8.58
N TYR A 71 -15.88 0.65 7.63
CA TYR A 71 -16.89 0.29 6.63
C TYR A 71 -17.80 -0.88 7.03
N GLY A 72 -17.58 -1.52 8.18
CA GLY A 72 -18.35 -2.69 8.62
C GLY A 72 -18.16 -3.89 7.70
N LEU A 73 -16.91 -4.14 7.27
CA LEU A 73 -16.57 -5.17 6.29
C LEU A 73 -15.83 -6.34 6.93
N PRO A 74 -16.00 -7.56 6.39
CA PRO A 74 -15.09 -8.66 6.66
C PRO A 74 -13.62 -8.27 6.39
N ALA A 75 -12.71 -8.72 7.26
CA ALA A 75 -11.29 -8.37 7.18
C ALA A 75 -10.64 -8.84 5.87
N ASP A 76 -11.09 -9.94 5.29
CA ASP A 76 -10.61 -10.45 4.00
C ASP A 76 -10.96 -9.50 2.84
N LEU A 77 -12.18 -8.95 2.82
CA LEU A 77 -12.61 -8.00 1.80
C LEU A 77 -11.90 -6.65 1.96
N ALA A 78 -11.82 -6.15 3.19
CA ALA A 78 -11.06 -4.93 3.48
C ALA A 78 -9.58 -5.10 3.10
N GLY A 79 -8.97 -6.24 3.43
CA GLY A 79 -7.61 -6.58 3.03
C GLY A 79 -7.42 -6.56 1.53
N THR A 80 -8.33 -7.18 0.78
CA THR A 80 -8.25 -7.23 -0.69
C THR A 80 -8.34 -5.84 -1.31
N ILE A 81 -9.26 -4.99 -0.85
CA ILE A 81 -9.40 -3.61 -1.34
C ILE A 81 -8.14 -2.79 -1.02
N TYR A 82 -7.65 -2.89 0.22
CA TYR A 82 -6.46 -2.16 0.67
C TYR A 82 -5.23 -2.52 -0.16
N ASP A 83 -4.96 -3.82 -0.35
CA ASP A 83 -3.78 -4.28 -1.06
C ASP A 83 -3.83 -3.89 -2.53
N ILE A 84 -4.95 -4.17 -3.22
CA ILE A 84 -5.06 -3.91 -4.65
C ILE A 84 -5.07 -2.40 -4.94
N ALA A 85 -5.66 -1.58 -4.06
CA ALA A 85 -5.55 -0.13 -4.19
C ALA A 85 -4.09 0.32 -4.18
N ARG A 86 -3.28 -0.19 -3.25
CA ARG A 86 -1.85 0.13 -3.19
C ARG A 86 -1.07 -0.40 -4.39
N GLU A 87 -1.35 -1.63 -4.82
CA GLU A 87 -0.72 -2.26 -5.98
C GLU A 87 -0.98 -1.46 -7.27
N GLU A 88 -2.17 -0.89 -7.43
CA GLU A 88 -2.57 -0.10 -8.60
C GLU A 88 -2.39 1.41 -8.40
N GLY A 89 -1.65 1.84 -7.37
CA GLY A 89 -1.30 3.25 -7.17
C GLY A 89 -2.46 4.17 -6.74
N ILE A 90 -3.53 3.61 -6.19
CA ILE A 90 -4.67 4.32 -5.63
C ILE A 90 -4.54 4.41 -4.11
N HIS A 91 -4.73 5.62 -3.55
CA HIS A 91 -4.76 5.76 -2.10
C HIS A 91 -5.90 4.91 -1.51
N PRO A 92 -5.67 4.06 -0.49
CA PRO A 92 -6.68 3.11 -0.01
C PRO A 92 -8.03 3.76 0.33
N SER A 93 -8.03 4.94 0.96
CA SER A 93 -9.27 5.63 1.31
C SER A 93 -10.16 5.90 0.09
N LEU A 94 -9.55 6.29 -1.03
CA LEU A 94 -10.24 6.54 -2.30
C LEU A 94 -10.78 5.24 -2.89
N GLY A 95 -9.98 4.15 -2.85
CA GLY A 95 -10.43 2.83 -3.28
C GLY A 95 -11.67 2.34 -2.52
N PHE A 96 -11.69 2.48 -1.19
CA PHE A 96 -12.86 2.15 -0.38
C PHE A 96 -14.06 3.05 -0.67
N GLN A 97 -13.85 4.35 -0.85
CA GLN A 97 -14.90 5.31 -1.20
C GLN A 97 -15.54 4.98 -2.55
N LEU A 98 -14.72 4.68 -3.55
CA LEU A 98 -15.17 4.27 -4.88
C LEU A 98 -16.04 3.01 -4.80
N VAL A 99 -15.53 1.93 -4.21
CA VAL A 99 -16.27 0.65 -4.11
C VAL A 99 -17.57 0.82 -3.29
N LYS A 100 -17.56 1.68 -2.28
CA LYS A 100 -18.76 1.99 -1.51
C LYS A 100 -19.84 2.62 -2.38
N VAL A 101 -19.49 3.62 -3.18
CA VAL A 101 -20.43 4.33 -4.07
C VAL A 101 -20.90 3.43 -5.20
N GLU A 102 -19.99 2.66 -5.79
CA GLU A 102 -20.30 1.85 -6.96
C GLU A 102 -21.22 0.67 -6.66
N SER A 103 -20.95 -0.07 -5.59
CA SER A 103 -21.68 -1.32 -5.34
C SER A 103 -22.13 -1.52 -3.90
N GLY A 104 -21.73 -0.63 -2.99
CA GLY A 104 -21.88 -0.87 -1.57
C GLY A 104 -21.14 -2.13 -1.12
N PHE A 105 -19.99 -2.42 -1.73
CA PHE A 105 -19.14 -3.59 -1.49
C PHE A 105 -19.75 -4.93 -1.89
N ARG A 106 -20.52 -4.99 -2.98
CA ARG A 106 -21.12 -6.24 -3.48
C ARG A 106 -20.78 -6.49 -4.96
N PRO A 107 -20.51 -7.73 -5.38
CA PRO A 107 -20.22 -8.02 -6.79
C PRO A 107 -21.51 -8.13 -7.60
N VAL A 108 -22.17 -6.99 -7.86
CA VAL A 108 -23.46 -6.94 -8.58
C VAL A 108 -23.28 -6.44 -10.01
N LYS A 109 -24.25 -6.74 -10.89
CA LYS A 109 -24.35 -6.12 -12.22
C LYS A 109 -25.46 -5.08 -12.23
N SER A 110 -25.16 -3.88 -12.71
CA SER A 110 -26.18 -2.85 -12.91
C SER A 110 -26.99 -3.07 -14.18
N VAL A 111 -28.13 -2.38 -14.28
CA VAL A 111 -29.00 -2.36 -15.47
C VAL A 111 -28.23 -1.92 -16.73
N ARG A 112 -27.20 -1.07 -16.58
CA ARG A 112 -26.37 -0.57 -17.69
C ARG A 112 -25.18 -1.49 -18.03
N GLY A 113 -25.11 -2.67 -17.41
CA GLY A 113 -24.10 -3.69 -17.72
C GLY A 113 -22.73 -3.44 -17.10
N ALA A 114 -22.61 -2.54 -16.12
CA ALA A 114 -21.42 -2.42 -15.28
C ALA A 114 -21.40 -3.52 -14.21
N ILE A 115 -20.24 -4.11 -13.92
CA ILE A 115 -20.12 -5.39 -13.19
C ILE A 115 -19.17 -5.26 -11.99
N GLY A 116 -19.52 -5.96 -10.91
CA GLY A 116 -18.65 -6.24 -9.78
C GLY A 116 -18.53 -5.08 -8.79
N TYR A 117 -17.47 -5.12 -7.98
CA TYR A 117 -17.24 -4.20 -6.86
C TYR A 117 -17.09 -2.74 -7.30
N THR A 118 -16.43 -2.51 -8.42
CA THR A 118 -16.09 -1.18 -8.97
C THR A 118 -17.03 -0.76 -10.10
N GLN A 119 -18.07 -1.56 -10.39
CA GLN A 119 -19.00 -1.36 -11.51
C GLN A 119 -18.24 -1.08 -12.82
N LEU A 120 -17.28 -1.94 -13.12
CA LEU A 120 -16.48 -1.81 -14.33
C LEU A 120 -17.26 -2.31 -15.54
N ARG A 121 -17.19 -1.58 -16.66
CA ARG A 121 -17.74 -2.05 -17.94
C ARG A 121 -16.80 -3.08 -18.57
N LEU A 122 -17.36 -4.16 -19.14
CA LEU A 122 -16.56 -5.20 -19.80
C LEU A 122 -15.66 -4.65 -20.91
N ALA A 123 -16.13 -3.67 -21.69
CA ALA A 123 -15.32 -3.01 -22.71
C ALA A 123 -14.09 -2.30 -22.12
N THR A 124 -14.22 -1.70 -20.94
CA THR A 124 -13.09 -1.08 -20.21
C THR A 124 -12.14 -2.15 -19.67
N ALA A 125 -12.65 -3.26 -19.12
CA ALA A 125 -11.78 -4.35 -18.69
C ALA A 125 -10.96 -4.93 -19.86
N ARG A 126 -11.58 -5.04 -21.04
CA ARG A 126 -10.95 -5.55 -22.26
C ARG A 126 -9.85 -4.67 -22.84
N SER A 127 -9.75 -3.40 -22.44
CA SER A 127 -8.58 -2.59 -22.80
C SER A 127 -7.32 -3.01 -22.05
N TYR A 128 -7.46 -3.72 -20.92
CA TYR A 128 -6.35 -4.26 -20.13
C TYR A 128 -6.09 -5.74 -20.39
N ASP A 129 -7.15 -6.53 -20.55
CA ASP A 129 -7.08 -7.94 -20.90
C ASP A 129 -8.15 -8.28 -21.94
N PRO A 130 -7.80 -8.41 -23.23
CA PRO A 130 -8.75 -8.73 -24.29
C PRO A 130 -9.52 -10.05 -24.10
N LYS A 131 -9.01 -10.97 -23.28
CA LYS A 131 -9.62 -12.29 -23.03
C LYS A 131 -10.55 -12.30 -21.83
N VAL A 132 -10.58 -11.24 -21.02
CA VAL A 132 -11.45 -11.17 -19.85
C VAL A 132 -12.92 -11.32 -20.24
N THR A 133 -13.61 -12.17 -19.50
CA THR A 133 -15.04 -12.41 -19.66
C THR A 133 -15.85 -11.62 -18.63
N GLU A 134 -17.16 -11.55 -18.84
CA GLU A 134 -18.06 -10.98 -17.84
C GLU A 134 -18.00 -11.76 -16.52
N ALA A 135 -17.87 -13.09 -16.56
CA ALA A 135 -17.81 -13.93 -15.37
C ALA A 135 -16.59 -13.59 -14.49
N ASP A 136 -15.45 -13.34 -15.12
CA ASP A 136 -14.21 -12.94 -14.43
C ASP A 136 -14.37 -11.61 -13.67
N LEU A 137 -15.26 -10.72 -14.11
CA LEU A 137 -15.51 -9.44 -13.43
C LEU A 137 -16.35 -9.58 -12.16
N TYR A 138 -16.90 -10.75 -11.85
CA TYR A 138 -17.43 -11.06 -10.53
C TYR A 138 -16.36 -11.54 -9.54
N ASP A 139 -15.19 -11.98 -10.03
CA ASP A 139 -14.05 -12.23 -9.16
C ASP A 139 -13.56 -10.91 -8.54
N ARG A 140 -13.39 -10.96 -7.21
CA ARG A 140 -13.06 -9.80 -6.40
C ARG A 140 -11.73 -9.17 -6.80
N ARG A 141 -10.69 -9.99 -6.97
CA ARG A 141 -9.33 -9.49 -7.26
C ARG A 141 -9.28 -8.89 -8.66
N THR A 142 -9.82 -9.61 -9.63
CA THR A 142 -9.87 -9.19 -11.04
C THR A 142 -10.60 -7.86 -11.21
N ASN A 143 -11.79 -7.74 -10.60
CA ASN A 143 -12.59 -6.52 -10.71
C ASN A 143 -11.95 -5.30 -10.04
N LEU A 144 -11.43 -5.46 -8.82
CA LEU A 144 -10.76 -4.38 -8.09
C LEU A 144 -9.50 -3.92 -8.83
N ARG A 145 -8.73 -4.86 -9.38
CA ARG A 145 -7.50 -4.56 -10.11
C ARG A 145 -7.77 -3.71 -11.34
N PHE A 146 -8.69 -4.14 -12.20
CA PHE A 146 -9.02 -3.37 -13.40
C PHE A 146 -9.73 -2.06 -13.08
N GLY A 147 -10.61 -2.02 -12.08
CA GLY A 147 -11.29 -0.79 -11.67
C GLY A 147 -10.33 0.26 -11.11
N PHE A 148 -9.39 -0.14 -10.24
CA PHE A 148 -8.40 0.80 -9.69
C PHE A 148 -7.37 1.23 -10.71
N ARG A 149 -6.93 0.33 -11.60
CA ARG A 149 -6.09 0.70 -12.73
C ARG A 149 -6.77 1.71 -13.64
N PHE A 150 -8.05 1.51 -13.92
CA PHE A 150 -8.82 2.46 -14.73
C PHE A 150 -8.91 3.83 -14.06
N LEU A 151 -9.15 3.89 -12.75
CA LEU A 151 -9.11 5.16 -12.02
C LEU A 151 -7.70 5.81 -12.05
N HIS A 152 -6.64 5.02 -11.92
CA HIS A 152 -5.26 5.51 -11.97
C HIS A 152 -4.95 6.13 -13.34
N ASP A 153 -5.32 5.47 -14.43
CA ASP A 153 -5.14 5.97 -15.78
C ASP A 153 -5.94 7.27 -16.02
N LEU A 154 -7.13 7.37 -15.44
CA LEU A 154 -7.92 8.60 -15.50
C LEU A 154 -7.26 9.75 -14.72
N LEU A 155 -6.66 9.49 -13.56
CA LEU A 155 -5.86 10.49 -12.86
C LEU A 155 -4.71 10.98 -13.74
N GLY A 156 -4.00 10.08 -14.42
CA GLY A 156 -2.96 10.46 -15.39
C GLY A 156 -3.50 11.29 -16.56
N ARG A 157 -4.65 10.90 -17.12
CA ARG A 157 -5.27 11.56 -18.28
C ARG A 157 -5.80 12.97 -17.98
N PHE A 158 -6.20 13.23 -16.75
CA PHE A 158 -6.78 14.51 -16.32
C PHE A 158 -5.84 15.27 -15.38
N ASP A 159 -4.52 15.20 -15.60
CA ASP A 159 -3.50 16.00 -14.90
C ASP A 159 -3.58 15.92 -13.36
N GLN A 160 -3.88 14.72 -12.84
CA GLN A 160 -4.09 14.44 -11.41
C GLN A 160 -5.29 15.20 -10.78
N ASP A 161 -6.18 15.78 -11.59
CA ASP A 161 -7.45 16.29 -11.13
C ASP A 161 -8.37 15.13 -10.73
N LEU A 162 -8.40 14.86 -9.43
CA LEU A 162 -9.22 13.81 -8.83
C LEU A 162 -10.71 14.01 -9.09
N GLN A 163 -11.21 15.25 -9.10
CA GLN A 163 -12.63 15.51 -9.37
C GLN A 163 -12.95 15.12 -10.80
N MET A 164 -12.14 15.57 -11.75
CA MET A 164 -12.34 15.28 -13.17
C MET A 164 -12.17 13.78 -13.48
N ALA A 165 -11.17 13.12 -12.89
CA ALA A 165 -10.97 11.69 -13.03
C ALA A 165 -12.19 10.87 -12.55
N LEU A 166 -12.79 11.25 -11.41
CA LEU A 166 -13.99 10.61 -10.89
C LEU A 166 -15.22 10.86 -11.78
N VAL A 167 -15.40 12.08 -12.26
CA VAL A 167 -16.47 12.40 -13.24
C VAL A 167 -16.30 11.57 -14.51
N ALA A 168 -15.07 11.44 -15.01
CA ALA A 168 -14.75 10.63 -16.18
C ALA A 168 -14.91 9.13 -15.94
N TYR A 169 -14.63 8.64 -14.73
CA TYR A 169 -14.87 7.25 -14.35
C TYR A 169 -16.36 6.91 -14.51
N ASN A 170 -17.23 7.79 -14.02
CA ASN A 170 -18.68 7.59 -14.05
C ASN A 170 -19.32 7.84 -15.43
N ARG A 171 -18.98 8.95 -16.10
CA ARG A 171 -19.62 9.36 -17.37
C ARG A 171 -18.95 8.73 -18.59
N GLY A 172 -17.73 8.22 -18.42
CA GLY A 172 -16.86 7.78 -19.50
C GLY A 172 -15.95 8.92 -19.99
N PRO A 173 -14.65 8.66 -20.17
CA PRO A 173 -13.68 9.71 -20.46
C PRO A 173 -13.90 10.40 -21.80
N SER A 174 -14.34 9.66 -22.84
CA SER A 174 -14.65 10.27 -24.14
C SER A 174 -15.81 11.27 -24.05
N ARG A 175 -16.81 10.99 -23.20
CA ARG A 175 -17.94 11.90 -23.00
C ARG A 175 -17.53 13.17 -22.25
N VAL A 176 -16.62 13.05 -21.29
CA VAL A 176 -16.06 14.21 -20.57
C VAL A 176 -15.24 15.08 -21.52
N VAL A 177 -14.36 14.49 -22.33
CA VAL A 177 -13.57 15.25 -23.31
C VAL A 177 -14.46 15.96 -24.33
N ASP A 178 -15.53 15.31 -24.81
CA ASP A 178 -16.49 15.93 -25.73
C ASP A 178 -17.26 17.11 -25.11
N LEU A 179 -17.53 17.10 -23.80
CA LEU A 179 -18.15 18.24 -23.13
C LEU A 179 -17.16 19.41 -23.00
N LEU A 180 -15.95 19.10 -22.53
CA LEU A 180 -14.92 20.11 -22.33
C LEU A 180 -14.55 20.80 -23.64
N SER A 181 -14.50 20.08 -24.76
CA SER A 181 -14.23 20.67 -26.08
C SER A 181 -15.34 21.62 -26.57
N LYS A 182 -16.55 21.50 -26.03
CA LYS A 182 -17.69 22.40 -26.29
C LYS A 182 -17.82 23.52 -25.26
N GLY A 183 -16.94 23.58 -24.26
CA GLY A 183 -17.04 24.53 -23.15
C GLY A 183 -18.16 24.21 -22.16
N GLU A 184 -18.67 22.97 -22.15
CA GLU A 184 -19.71 22.52 -21.22
C GLU A 184 -19.09 21.93 -19.93
N ASP A 185 -19.79 22.08 -18.80
CA ASP A 185 -19.39 21.49 -17.51
C ASP A 185 -19.74 19.98 -17.46
N PRO A 186 -18.75 19.08 -17.28
CA PRO A 186 -19.01 17.65 -17.18
C PRO A 186 -19.51 17.18 -15.80
N ALA A 187 -19.49 18.03 -14.77
CA ALA A 187 -19.84 17.66 -13.42
C ALA A 187 -21.27 17.11 -13.29
N ASN A 188 -21.44 16.10 -12.43
CA ASN A 188 -22.74 15.46 -12.21
C ASN A 188 -22.98 15.03 -10.75
N GLY A 189 -22.19 15.56 -9.80
CA GLY A 189 -22.30 15.20 -8.38
C GLY A 189 -21.62 13.89 -7.97
N TYR A 190 -21.06 13.14 -8.93
CA TYR A 190 -20.47 11.83 -8.64
C TYR A 190 -19.18 11.95 -7.82
N ALA A 191 -18.30 12.89 -8.16
CA ALA A 191 -17.04 13.06 -7.46
C ALA A 191 -17.26 13.49 -6.00
N GLU A 192 -18.23 14.35 -5.75
CA GLU A 192 -18.67 14.75 -4.40
C GLU A 192 -19.27 13.59 -3.62
N ALA A 193 -19.98 12.67 -4.29
CA ALA A 193 -20.51 11.46 -3.66
C ALA A 193 -19.39 10.52 -3.19
N VAL A 194 -18.36 10.33 -4.02
CA VAL A 194 -17.18 9.50 -3.69
C VAL A 194 -16.35 10.15 -2.59
N LEU A 195 -16.06 11.45 -2.72
CA LEU A 195 -15.16 12.16 -1.82
C LEU A 195 -15.82 12.61 -0.51
N ARG A 196 -17.12 12.36 -0.35
CA ARG A 196 -17.86 12.68 0.86
C ARG A 196 -17.16 12.05 2.06
N LYS A 197 -16.53 12.88 2.89
CA LYS A 197 -15.94 12.45 4.16
C LYS A 197 -17.06 11.89 5.02
N ARG A 198 -16.87 10.71 5.59
CA ARG A 198 -17.70 10.29 6.72
C ARG A 198 -17.31 11.13 7.93
N VAL A 199 -18.00 12.25 8.13
CA VAL A 199 -18.10 12.89 9.44
C VAL A 199 -19.00 11.99 10.29
N GLY A 200 -18.47 11.39 11.37
CA GLY A 200 -19.30 10.76 12.41
C GLY A 200 -19.32 9.23 12.49
N ALA A 201 -18.16 8.56 12.64
CA ALA A 201 -18.10 7.20 13.20
C ALA A 201 -17.32 7.13 14.54
N VAL A 202 -17.25 8.28 15.24
CA VAL A 202 -16.89 8.39 16.66
C VAL A 202 -18.04 9.18 17.29
N ASN A 203 -18.63 8.67 18.37
CA ASN A 203 -19.87 9.10 19.05
C ASN A 203 -21.20 8.73 18.38
N ARG A 204 -21.65 7.50 18.65
CA ARG A 204 -22.99 7.25 19.21
C ARG A 204 -22.89 6.04 20.15
N GLY A 205 -22.37 6.29 21.34
CA GLY A 205 -22.74 5.53 22.53
C GLY A 205 -23.95 6.20 23.17
N SER A 206 -25.03 5.45 23.31
CA SER A 206 -26.13 5.66 24.27
C SER A 206 -26.76 4.29 24.46
#